data_AF-A0A969DSV7-F1
#
_entry.id   AF-A0A969DSV7-F1
#
_cell.length_a   1.000
_cell.length_b   1.000
_cell.length_c   1.000
_cell.angle_alpha   90.00
_cell.angle_beta   90.00
_cell.angle_gamma   90.00
#
_symmetry.space_group_name_H-M   'P 1'
#
loop_
_entity.id
_entity.type
_entity.pdbx_description
1 polymer ?
#
loop_
_entity_poly.entity_id
_entity_poly.type
_entity_poly.pdbx_seq_one_letter_code
_entity_poly.pdbx_strand_id
1 'polypeptide(L)'
;MSELPLSPMRRSEISDRLVIDVETTETLGQVSQLLVDLKNHQIEGLVCKSGFLGTEKIPVPWVQLESIGSDSVIVRQGREGISPRFDQALPLGGQELWTDGGDRVGQLVDYCFDPTTGAIIQYLFTAPGWQGLTAGVYSFGPEAVISAGRKRLMVRQAALANAPQYEPGLPDRAAEVFQQDVDQTRQDMQAVVNKTQAAAEQAQVQVKKIAGKARSQWGQVLGQVKRQTKQIRTQINDHAADLADRVQSEKADSTRIPGTTIDVDSEEVWPEEPDSPVQPSESP
;
A
#
# COMPACT_ATOMS: atom_id res chain seq x y z
N MET A 1 20.52 -30.91 -9.14
CA MET A 1 19.27 -31.40 -8.53
C MET A 1 18.29 -30.25 -8.54
N SER A 2 16.99 -30.51 -8.73
CA SER A 2 15.98 -29.47 -8.53
C SER A 2 15.67 -29.40 -7.04
N GLU A 3 16.06 -28.31 -6.39
CA GLU A 3 15.57 -28.02 -5.05
C GLU A 3 14.08 -27.68 -5.16
N LEU A 4 13.26 -28.31 -4.33
CA LEU A 4 11.85 -27.96 -4.23
C LEU A 4 11.77 -26.55 -3.63
N PRO A 5 10.99 -25.62 -4.21
CA PRO A 5 10.84 -24.29 -3.62
C PRO A 5 10.30 -24.43 -2.20
N LEU A 6 10.98 -23.80 -1.23
CA LEU A 6 10.54 -23.79 0.16
C LEU A 6 9.13 -23.17 0.23
N SER A 7 8.21 -23.85 0.89
CA SER A 7 6.83 -23.38 0.99
C SER A 7 6.78 -22.01 1.69
N PRO A 8 5.90 -21.08 1.26
CA PRO A 8 5.75 -19.76 1.88
C PRO A 8 5.58 -19.86 3.40
N MET A 9 6.51 -19.28 4.14
CA MET A 9 6.56 -19.34 5.60
C MET A 9 5.73 -18.19 6.20
N ARG A 10 5.01 -18.45 7.30
CA ARG A 10 4.32 -17.38 8.03
C ARG A 10 5.23 -16.70 9.05
N ARG A 11 5.04 -15.40 9.26
CA ARG A 11 5.71 -14.64 10.33
C ARG A 11 5.40 -15.22 11.73
N SER A 12 4.24 -15.84 11.94
CA SER A 12 3.93 -16.61 13.15
C SER A 12 4.77 -17.88 13.32
N GLU A 13 5.17 -18.55 12.24
CA GLU A 13 5.89 -19.83 12.31
C GLU A 13 7.36 -19.67 12.66
N ILE A 14 7.99 -18.55 12.27
CA ILE A 14 9.37 -18.20 12.63
C ILE A 14 9.48 -17.47 13.97
N SER A 15 8.36 -16.98 14.52
CA SER A 15 8.33 -16.41 15.87
C SER A 15 8.78 -17.44 16.91
N ASP A 16 9.49 -16.99 17.94
CA ASP A 16 9.99 -17.78 19.07
C ASP A 16 11.00 -18.90 18.74
N ARG A 17 11.35 -19.12 17.46
CA ARG A 17 12.49 -20.00 17.08
C ARG A 17 13.80 -19.51 17.67
N LEU A 18 14.71 -20.42 17.98
CA LEU A 18 16.05 -20.09 18.45
C LEU A 18 16.84 -19.38 17.34
N VAL A 19 17.74 -18.46 17.71
CA VAL A 19 18.72 -17.87 16.79
C VAL A 19 20.11 -18.29 17.24
N ILE A 20 20.83 -18.98 16.36
CA ILE A 20 22.11 -19.63 16.68
C ILE A 20 23.18 -19.10 15.71
N ASP A 21 24.31 -18.65 16.25
CA ASP A 21 25.45 -18.28 15.40
C ASP A 21 26.22 -19.54 14.95
N VAL A 22 26.55 -19.60 13.66
CA VAL A 22 27.14 -20.76 12.98
C VAL A 22 28.65 -20.91 13.24
N GLU A 23 29.33 -19.88 13.73
CA GLU A 23 30.77 -19.89 14.03
C GLU A 23 31.02 -20.21 15.50
N THR A 24 30.23 -19.64 16.42
CA THR A 24 30.38 -19.92 17.86
C THR A 24 29.52 -21.10 18.35
N THR A 25 28.48 -21.48 17.61
CA THR A 25 27.40 -22.40 18.06
C THR A 25 26.59 -21.87 19.25
N GLU A 26 26.72 -20.60 19.61
CA GLU A 26 26.00 -20.00 20.74
C GLU A 26 24.59 -19.55 20.33
N THR A 27 23.65 -19.65 21.28
CA THR A 27 22.28 -19.16 21.10
C THR A 27 22.21 -17.66 21.43
N LEU A 28 22.01 -16.84 20.41
CA LEU A 28 21.82 -15.38 20.54
C LEU A 28 20.47 -15.00 21.16
N GLY A 29 19.50 -15.92 21.17
CA GLY A 29 18.19 -15.73 21.78
C GLY A 29 17.07 -16.39 20.98
N GLN A 30 15.88 -15.79 21.03
CA GLN A 30 14.70 -16.22 20.26
C GLN A 30 14.22 -15.11 19.33
N VAL A 31 13.74 -15.45 18.13
CA VAL A 31 13.11 -14.49 17.20
C VAL A 31 11.89 -13.85 17.88
N SER A 32 11.91 -12.54 18.07
CA SER A 32 10.81 -11.81 18.72
C SER A 32 10.02 -10.91 17.76
N GLN A 33 10.68 -10.38 16.72
CA GLN A 33 10.07 -9.58 15.66
C GLN A 33 10.83 -9.81 14.34
N LEU A 34 10.14 -9.64 13.22
CA LEU A 34 10.76 -9.45 11.90
C LEU A 34 10.60 -7.97 11.52
N LEU A 35 11.57 -7.42 10.79
CA LEU A 35 11.59 -6.02 10.36
C LEU A 35 11.39 -5.93 8.85
N VAL A 36 10.35 -5.23 8.42
CA VAL A 36 9.90 -5.17 7.02
C VAL A 36 10.10 -3.78 6.42
N ASP A 37 10.80 -3.70 5.30
CA ASP A 37 10.70 -2.56 4.39
C ASP A 37 9.41 -2.71 3.55
N LEU A 38 8.42 -1.91 3.92
CA LEU A 38 7.13 -1.84 3.23
C LEU A 38 7.18 -1.21 1.84
N LYS A 39 8.26 -0.50 1.47
CA LYS A 39 8.40 0.06 0.12
C LYS A 39 8.83 -1.01 -0.89
N ASN A 40 9.60 -2.00 -0.44
CA ASN A 40 10.08 -3.10 -1.26
C ASN A 40 9.39 -4.45 -0.94
N HIS A 41 8.50 -4.47 0.05
CA HIS A 41 7.81 -5.67 0.56
C HIS A 41 8.77 -6.79 0.93
N GLN A 42 9.82 -6.40 1.65
CA GLN A 42 11.01 -7.20 1.91
C GLN A 42 11.27 -7.25 3.41
N ILE A 43 11.58 -8.44 3.95
CA ILE A 43 12.15 -8.54 5.29
C ILE A 43 13.62 -8.12 5.19
N GLU A 44 13.99 -7.05 5.90
CA GLU A 44 15.37 -6.54 5.94
C GLU A 44 16.14 -7.10 7.16
N GLY A 45 15.45 -7.76 8.11
CA GLY A 45 16.05 -8.59 9.15
C GLY A 45 15.08 -8.98 10.28
N LEU A 46 15.62 -9.35 11.44
CA LEU A 46 14.88 -9.77 12.63
C LEU A 46 15.44 -9.15 13.92
N VAL A 47 14.69 -9.28 15.02
CA VAL A 47 15.11 -8.87 16.37
C VAL A 47 14.99 -10.05 17.33
N CYS A 48 16.12 -10.51 17.85
CA CYS A 48 16.17 -11.50 18.92
C CYS A 48 15.73 -10.89 20.26
N LYS A 49 15.15 -11.70 21.14
CA LYS A 49 15.03 -11.43 22.58
C LYS A 49 16.00 -12.33 23.35
N SER A 50 16.71 -11.77 24.31
CA SER A 50 17.71 -12.47 25.14
C SER A 50 17.73 -11.91 26.58
N GLY A 51 18.48 -12.58 27.45
CA GLY A 51 18.56 -12.24 28.87
C GLY A 51 17.29 -12.56 29.68
N PHE A 52 17.35 -12.28 30.98
CA PHE A 52 16.23 -12.49 31.89
C PHE A 52 15.03 -11.60 31.51
N LEU A 53 13.84 -12.22 31.37
CA LEU A 53 12.61 -11.60 30.85
C LEU A 53 12.68 -11.08 29.39
N GLY A 54 13.73 -11.43 28.63
CA GLY A 54 13.84 -11.05 27.22
C GLY A 54 14.04 -9.53 27.00
N THR A 55 14.66 -8.84 27.97
CA THR A 55 14.86 -7.39 27.98
C THR A 55 15.87 -6.92 26.95
N GLU A 56 16.91 -7.72 26.70
CA GLU A 56 17.91 -7.45 25.67
C GLU A 56 17.31 -7.72 24.28
N LYS A 57 17.65 -6.85 23.31
CA LYS A 57 17.19 -6.89 21.92
C LYS A 57 18.40 -6.86 21.00
N ILE A 58 18.66 -7.97 20.31
CA ILE A 58 19.77 -8.09 19.37
C ILE A 58 19.19 -7.99 17.94
N PRO A 59 19.44 -6.90 17.21
CA PRO A 59 19.07 -6.79 15.80
C PRO A 59 19.97 -7.69 14.94
N VAL A 60 19.37 -8.42 14.00
CA VAL A 60 20.09 -9.26 13.02
C VAL A 60 19.59 -8.93 11.60
N PRO A 61 20.38 -8.22 10.78
CA PRO A 61 20.05 -7.95 9.38
C PRO A 61 19.91 -9.24 8.55
N TRP A 62 19.04 -9.23 7.53
CA TRP A 62 18.73 -10.41 6.71
C TRP A 62 19.96 -11.00 6.00
N VAL A 63 20.94 -10.16 5.64
CA VAL A 63 22.23 -10.58 5.03
C VAL A 63 23.10 -11.47 5.94
N GLN A 64 22.79 -11.53 7.23
CA GLN A 64 23.47 -12.37 8.22
C GLN A 64 22.78 -13.73 8.44
N LEU A 65 21.59 -13.97 7.86
CA LEU A 65 20.93 -15.27 7.91
C LEU A 65 21.57 -16.22 6.90
N GLU A 66 21.90 -17.43 7.36
CA GLU A 66 22.44 -18.52 6.53
C GLU A 66 21.35 -19.55 6.19
N SER A 67 20.43 -19.84 7.12
CA SER A 67 19.26 -20.70 6.88
C SER A 67 18.17 -20.56 7.94
N ILE A 68 16.95 -20.98 7.61
CA ILE A 68 15.80 -21.02 8.53
C ILE A 68 15.33 -22.48 8.63
N GLY A 69 15.79 -23.19 9.66
CA GLY A 69 15.34 -24.55 10.00
C GLY A 69 14.01 -24.53 10.77
N SER A 70 13.41 -25.70 11.00
CA SER A 70 12.13 -25.87 11.69
C SER A 70 12.08 -25.23 13.07
N ASP A 71 13.16 -25.34 13.83
CA ASP A 71 13.24 -24.97 15.26
C ASP A 71 14.17 -23.77 15.51
N SER A 72 15.04 -23.45 14.54
CA SER A 72 16.11 -22.45 14.67
C SER A 72 16.43 -21.71 13.37
N VAL A 73 16.70 -20.41 13.48
CA VAL A 73 17.37 -19.60 12.46
C VAL A 73 18.88 -19.68 12.70
N ILE A 74 19.64 -20.02 11.66
CA ILE A 74 21.10 -20.06 11.68
C ILE A 74 21.63 -18.76 11.06
N VAL A 75 22.54 -18.09 11.76
CA VAL A 75 23.11 -16.80 11.37
C VAL A 75 24.63 -16.83 11.39
N ARG A 76 25.28 -15.87 10.73
CA ARG A 76 26.71 -15.61 10.84
C ARG A 76 26.94 -14.13 11.13
N GLN A 77 27.37 -13.83 12.36
CA GLN A 77 27.83 -12.48 12.71
C GLN A 77 29.07 -12.08 11.89
N GLY A 78 29.39 -10.78 11.85
CA GLY A 78 30.54 -10.28 11.10
C GLY A 78 30.38 -10.21 9.58
N ARG A 79 29.30 -10.74 8.99
CA ARG A 79 28.94 -10.44 7.59
C ARG A 79 28.56 -8.95 7.47
N GLU A 80 29.43 -8.19 6.81
CA GLU A 80 29.20 -6.77 6.48
C GLU A 80 28.06 -6.59 5.45
N GLY A 81 27.45 -5.41 5.43
CA GLY A 81 26.39 -5.06 4.49
C GLY A 81 25.02 -4.79 5.12
N ILE A 82 24.97 -4.07 6.25
CA ILE A 82 23.68 -3.60 6.80
C ILE A 82 23.00 -2.71 5.76
N SER A 83 21.83 -3.15 5.29
CA SER A 83 21.00 -2.40 4.35
C SER A 83 20.54 -1.08 4.99
N PRO A 84 20.64 0.08 4.31
CA PRO A 84 20.14 1.36 4.84
C PRO A 84 18.59 1.40 4.96
N ARG A 85 17.91 0.33 4.52
CA ARG A 85 16.48 0.11 4.74
C ARG A 85 16.20 -0.51 6.10
N PHE A 86 17.18 -1.17 6.73
CA PHE A 86 17.03 -1.83 8.04
C PHE A 86 16.56 -0.84 9.11
N ASP A 87 17.17 0.36 9.16
CA ASP A 87 16.79 1.43 10.10
C ASP A 87 15.40 2.04 9.81
N GLN A 88 14.87 1.80 8.60
CA GLN A 88 13.54 2.26 8.16
C GLN A 88 12.48 1.14 8.24
N ALA A 89 12.92 -0.11 8.45
CA ALA A 89 12.06 -1.28 8.45
C ALA A 89 11.21 -1.35 9.73
N LEU A 90 9.95 -1.76 9.59
CA LEU A 90 8.97 -1.74 10.68
C LEU A 90 8.61 -3.16 11.13
N PRO A 91 8.39 -3.40 12.43
CA PRO A 91 7.79 -4.64 12.90
C PRO A 91 6.31 -4.68 12.55
N LEU A 92 5.90 -5.75 11.87
CA LEU A 92 4.51 -5.97 11.44
C LEU A 92 3.85 -7.12 12.21
N GLY A 93 2.63 -6.88 12.65
CA GLY A 93 1.80 -7.74 13.48
C GLY A 93 0.93 -6.89 14.41
N GLY A 94 -0.39 -7.02 14.29
CA GLY A 94 -1.36 -6.34 15.14
C GLY A 94 -1.74 -4.91 14.74
N GLN A 95 -1.20 -4.35 13.65
CA GLN A 95 -1.68 -3.08 13.10
C GLN A 95 -3.17 -3.14 12.73
N GLU A 96 -3.92 -2.07 12.98
CA GLU A 96 -5.26 -1.92 12.42
C GLU A 96 -5.21 -1.79 10.90
N LEU A 97 -6.13 -2.44 10.19
CA LEU A 97 -6.25 -2.31 8.74
C LEU A 97 -7.26 -1.22 8.39
N TRP A 98 -6.85 -0.25 7.56
CA TRP A 98 -7.66 0.90 7.14
C TRP A 98 -7.67 1.04 5.62
N THR A 99 -8.78 1.51 5.04
CA THR A 99 -8.89 1.80 3.60
C THR A 99 -8.44 3.22 3.26
N ASP A 100 -8.05 3.43 1.99
CA ASP A 100 -7.94 4.75 1.37
C ASP A 100 -9.25 5.57 1.37
N GLY A 101 -10.41 4.91 1.51
CA GLY A 101 -11.69 5.57 1.80
C GLY A 101 -11.86 6.06 3.23
N GLY A 102 -10.97 5.68 4.16
CA GLY A 102 -11.02 6.05 5.58
C GLY A 102 -11.73 5.05 6.50
N ASP A 103 -12.18 3.90 5.98
CA ASP A 103 -12.86 2.86 6.77
C ASP A 103 -11.86 1.97 7.52
N ARG A 104 -12.18 1.62 8.77
CA ARG A 104 -11.48 0.59 9.53
C ARG A 104 -12.01 -0.79 9.18
N VAL A 105 -11.20 -1.58 8.47
CA VAL A 105 -11.55 -2.93 8.00
C VAL A 105 -11.40 -3.97 9.12
N GLY A 106 -10.35 -3.86 9.93
CA GLY A 106 -10.02 -4.88 10.92
C GLY A 106 -8.57 -4.80 11.40
N GLN A 107 -7.85 -5.92 11.39
CA GLN A 107 -6.50 -6.03 11.94
C GLN A 107 -5.61 -6.97 11.12
N LEU A 108 -4.35 -6.58 10.89
CA LEU A 108 -3.28 -7.43 10.37
C LEU A 108 -2.89 -8.45 11.44
N VAL A 109 -3.07 -9.74 11.15
CA VAL A 109 -2.75 -10.82 12.10
C VAL A 109 -1.44 -11.54 11.76
N ASP A 110 -1.07 -11.61 10.48
CA ASP A 110 0.17 -12.27 10.05
C ASP A 110 0.56 -11.86 8.61
N TYR A 111 1.62 -12.46 8.07
CA TYR A 111 1.92 -12.44 6.64
C TYR A 111 2.77 -13.66 6.24
N CYS A 112 2.74 -14.00 4.95
CA CYS A 112 3.52 -15.07 4.34
C CYS A 112 4.69 -14.47 3.55
N PHE A 113 5.88 -15.09 3.65
CA PHE A 113 7.10 -14.67 2.95
C PHE A 113 7.85 -15.88 2.39
N ASP A 114 8.69 -15.66 1.38
CA ASP A 114 9.68 -16.64 0.94
C ASP A 114 10.85 -16.67 1.93
N PRO A 115 11.13 -17.80 2.63
CA PRO A 115 12.22 -17.88 3.59
C PRO A 115 13.63 -17.78 2.97
N THR A 116 13.74 -17.87 1.64
CA THR A 116 15.01 -17.74 0.90
C THR A 116 15.34 -16.28 0.64
N THR A 117 14.43 -15.55 -0.03
CA THR A 117 14.66 -14.14 -0.39
C THR A 117 14.24 -13.15 0.69
N GLY A 118 13.31 -13.51 1.58
CA GLY A 118 12.66 -12.60 2.53
C GLY A 118 11.54 -11.76 1.92
N ALA A 119 11.19 -11.97 0.65
CA ALA A 119 10.10 -11.25 -0.02
C ALA A 119 8.72 -11.66 0.55
N ILE A 120 7.87 -10.67 0.83
CA ILE A 120 6.50 -10.89 1.32
C ILE A 120 5.58 -11.21 0.14
N ILE A 121 4.88 -12.34 0.25
CA ILE A 121 4.01 -12.89 -0.79
C ILE A 121 2.56 -12.44 -0.59
N GLN A 122 2.09 -12.36 0.66
CA GLN A 122 0.74 -11.89 1.00
C GLN A 122 0.65 -11.51 2.48
N TYR A 123 -0.19 -10.52 2.80
CA TYR A 123 -0.56 -10.14 4.16
C TYR A 123 -1.85 -10.85 4.58
N LEU A 124 -1.96 -11.24 5.85
CA LEU A 124 -3.13 -11.92 6.42
C LEU A 124 -3.84 -11.03 7.45
N PHE A 125 -5.16 -10.87 7.31
CA PHE A 125 -5.98 -9.98 8.14
C PHE A 125 -7.30 -10.61 8.56
N THR A 126 -7.87 -10.13 9.67
CA THR A 126 -9.25 -10.45 10.10
C THR A 126 -10.14 -9.23 9.90
N ALA A 127 -11.34 -9.42 9.34
CA ALA A 127 -12.28 -8.34 8.99
C ALA A 127 -13.72 -8.64 9.47
N PRO A 128 -13.99 -8.57 10.78
CA PRO A 128 -15.26 -9.02 11.36
C PRO A 128 -16.45 -8.14 10.89
N GLY A 129 -17.23 -8.64 9.92
CA GLY A 129 -18.45 -8.01 9.44
C GLY A 129 -18.25 -6.85 8.45
N TRP A 130 -17.03 -6.60 7.96
CA TRP A 130 -16.77 -5.52 7.02
C TRP A 130 -17.24 -5.89 5.60
N GLN A 131 -18.10 -5.06 5.01
CA GLN A 131 -18.63 -5.18 3.62
C GLN A 131 -19.13 -6.59 3.22
N GLY A 132 -19.62 -7.38 4.19
CA GLY A 132 -20.14 -8.73 3.96
C GLY A 132 -19.13 -9.87 4.16
N LEU A 133 -17.87 -9.55 4.49
CA LEU A 133 -16.90 -10.56 4.93
C LEU A 133 -17.36 -11.20 6.26
N THR A 134 -17.20 -12.52 6.34
CA THR A 134 -17.59 -13.33 7.49
C THR A 134 -16.45 -13.40 8.54
N ALA A 135 -16.67 -14.11 9.65
CA ALA A 135 -15.61 -14.36 10.61
C ALA A 135 -14.58 -15.33 10.01
N GLY A 136 -13.38 -14.83 9.68
CA GLY A 136 -12.30 -15.60 9.09
C GLY A 136 -11.01 -14.78 8.97
N VAL A 137 -9.97 -15.43 8.45
CA VAL A 137 -8.72 -14.78 8.01
C VAL A 137 -8.76 -14.66 6.49
N TYR A 138 -8.43 -13.48 5.98
CA TYR A 138 -8.39 -13.13 4.57
C TYR A 138 -6.98 -12.70 4.17
N SER A 139 -6.66 -12.71 2.87
CA SER A 139 -5.36 -12.22 2.39
C SER A 139 -5.45 -11.15 1.29
N PHE A 140 -4.38 -10.37 1.16
CA PHE A 140 -4.16 -9.43 0.05
C PHE A 140 -2.66 -9.36 -0.30
N GLY A 141 -2.36 -8.99 -1.54
CA GLY A 141 -0.99 -8.92 -2.05
C GLY A 141 -0.25 -7.63 -1.66
N PRO A 142 1.09 -7.61 -1.81
CA PRO A 142 1.93 -6.42 -1.68
C PRO A 142 1.35 -5.13 -2.27
N GLU A 143 0.92 -5.20 -3.54
CA GLU A 143 0.44 -4.09 -4.37
C GLU A 143 -0.75 -3.32 -3.79
N ALA A 144 -1.52 -3.94 -2.90
CA ALA A 144 -2.64 -3.32 -2.22
C ALA A 144 -2.21 -2.30 -1.14
N VAL A 145 -1.00 -2.41 -0.57
CA VAL A 145 -0.52 -1.51 0.48
C VAL A 145 -0.22 -0.12 -0.07
N ILE A 146 -0.56 0.90 0.72
CA ILE A 146 -0.32 2.32 0.44
C ILE A 146 0.73 2.88 1.39
N SER A 147 0.64 2.56 2.69
CA SER A 147 1.60 2.93 3.73
C SER A 147 1.32 2.17 5.03
N ALA A 148 2.24 2.20 5.99
CA ALA A 148 1.93 1.83 7.37
C ALA A 148 2.73 2.65 8.38
N GLY A 149 2.33 2.51 9.65
CA GLY A 149 3.11 2.92 10.81
C GLY A 149 2.88 1.96 11.98
N ARG A 150 3.38 2.32 13.16
CA ARG A 150 3.37 1.46 14.37
C ARG A 150 1.98 1.02 14.87
N LYS A 151 0.88 1.58 14.36
CA LYS A 151 -0.50 1.27 14.78
C LYS A 151 -1.45 0.89 13.63
N ARG A 152 -1.14 1.25 12.38
CA ARG A 152 -2.08 1.17 11.25
C ARG A 152 -1.37 0.79 9.95
N LEU A 153 -2.04 0.01 9.12
CA LEU A 153 -1.67 -0.36 7.76
C LEU A 153 -2.78 0.15 6.83
N MET A 154 -2.41 0.99 5.86
CA MET A 154 -3.31 1.62 4.90
C MET A 154 -3.29 0.85 3.58
N VAL A 155 -4.45 0.46 3.07
CA VAL A 155 -4.60 -0.46 1.95
C VAL A 155 -5.71 0.01 0.99
N ARG A 156 -5.56 -0.25 -0.31
CA ARG A 156 -6.56 0.07 -1.33
C ARG A 156 -7.86 -0.71 -1.10
N GLN A 157 -9.00 -0.04 -0.94
CA GLN A 157 -10.30 -0.68 -0.73
C GLN A 157 -10.64 -1.70 -1.83
N ALA A 158 -10.28 -1.38 -3.09
CA ALA A 158 -10.55 -2.24 -4.25
C ALA A 158 -9.92 -3.64 -4.15
N ALA A 159 -8.77 -3.78 -3.47
CA ALA A 159 -8.12 -5.07 -3.25
C ALA A 159 -8.78 -5.88 -2.13
N LEU A 160 -9.45 -5.22 -1.18
CA LEU A 160 -10.09 -5.86 -0.03
C LEU A 160 -11.53 -6.31 -0.31
N ALA A 161 -12.23 -5.64 -1.23
CA ALA A 161 -13.62 -5.93 -1.58
C ALA A 161 -13.88 -7.36 -2.10
N ASN A 162 -12.84 -8.05 -2.60
CA ASN A 162 -12.90 -9.46 -3.02
C ASN A 162 -11.73 -10.27 -2.44
N ALA A 163 -11.24 -9.90 -1.25
CA ALA A 163 -10.11 -10.58 -0.62
C ALA A 163 -10.40 -12.09 -0.44
N PRO A 164 -9.55 -13.00 -0.93
CA PRO A 164 -9.74 -14.43 -0.72
C PRO A 164 -9.59 -14.78 0.77
N GLN A 165 -10.39 -15.75 1.22
CA GLN A 165 -10.21 -16.36 2.54
C GLN A 165 -8.91 -17.18 2.53
N TYR A 166 -8.08 -17.01 3.57
CA TYR A 166 -6.82 -17.71 3.70
C TYR A 166 -7.04 -19.09 4.35
N GLU A 167 -6.88 -20.13 3.55
CA GLU A 167 -6.90 -21.53 4.00
C GLU A 167 -5.45 -22.08 4.09
N PRO A 168 -4.95 -22.46 5.28
CA PRO A 168 -3.62 -23.01 5.43
C PRO A 168 -3.44 -24.31 4.62
N GLY A 169 -2.36 -24.41 3.85
CA GLY A 169 -1.98 -25.65 3.16
C GLY A 169 -2.52 -25.82 1.73
N LEU A 170 -3.17 -24.81 1.14
CA LEU A 170 -3.24 -24.72 -0.33
C LEU A 170 -1.97 -24.06 -0.87
N PRO A 171 -1.13 -24.78 -1.66
CA PRO A 171 -0.02 -24.16 -2.37
C PRO A 171 -0.50 -23.33 -3.57
N ASP A 172 0.37 -22.43 -4.01
CA ASP A 172 0.50 -21.98 -5.41
C ASP A 172 -0.77 -21.54 -6.13
N ARG A 173 -1.39 -20.46 -5.61
CA ARG A 173 -2.21 -19.54 -6.43
C ARG A 173 -1.83 -18.07 -6.30
N ALA A 174 -1.21 -17.64 -5.19
CA ALA A 174 -0.63 -16.30 -5.08
C ALA A 174 0.72 -16.20 -5.81
N ALA A 175 1.56 -17.24 -5.68
CA ALA A 175 2.91 -17.25 -6.27
C ALA A 175 2.88 -17.30 -7.82
N GLU A 176 1.97 -18.06 -8.42
CA GLU A 176 1.82 -18.14 -9.88
C GLU A 176 1.48 -16.77 -10.50
N VAL A 177 0.56 -16.03 -9.89
CA VAL A 177 0.14 -14.69 -10.35
C VAL A 177 1.30 -13.69 -10.26
N PHE A 178 2.06 -13.70 -9.16
CA PHE A 178 3.21 -12.80 -8.99
C PHE A 178 4.36 -13.10 -9.98
N GLN A 179 4.61 -14.38 -10.31
CA GLN A 179 5.65 -14.73 -11.28
C GLN A 179 5.24 -14.34 -12.72
N GLN A 180 3.98 -14.54 -13.11
CA GLN A 180 3.51 -14.15 -14.45
C GLN A 180 3.64 -12.64 -14.71
N ASP A 181 3.20 -11.80 -13.76
CA ASP A 181 3.14 -10.35 -13.97
C ASP A 181 4.55 -9.71 -13.98
N VAL A 182 5.49 -10.23 -13.17
CA VAL A 182 6.89 -9.80 -13.14
C VAL A 182 7.61 -10.11 -14.46
N ASP A 183 7.46 -11.33 -15.00
CA ASP A 183 8.13 -11.71 -16.25
C ASP A 183 7.50 -11.06 -17.49
N GLN A 184 6.18 -10.87 -17.51
CA GLN A 184 5.53 -10.06 -18.57
C GLN A 184 6.02 -8.61 -18.54
N THR A 185 6.03 -7.96 -17.38
CA THR A 185 6.48 -6.56 -17.23
C THR A 185 7.94 -6.38 -17.68
N ARG A 186 8.79 -7.38 -17.45
CA ARG A 186 10.20 -7.36 -17.87
C ARG A 186 10.38 -7.45 -19.39
N GLN A 187 9.55 -8.24 -20.06
CA GLN A 187 9.56 -8.36 -21.52
C GLN A 187 8.96 -7.12 -22.20
N ASP A 188 7.85 -6.59 -21.67
CA ASP A 188 7.21 -5.41 -22.25
C ASP A 188 8.06 -4.13 -22.09
N MET A 189 8.82 -3.95 -21.00
CA MET A 189 9.76 -2.83 -20.91
C MET A 189 10.82 -2.86 -22.03
N GLN A 190 11.36 -4.02 -22.38
CA GLN A 190 12.30 -4.14 -23.51
C GLN A 190 11.60 -3.94 -24.86
N ALA A 191 10.35 -4.36 -25.00
CA ALA A 191 9.56 -4.14 -26.21
C ALA A 191 9.16 -2.66 -26.40
N VAL A 192 8.92 -1.91 -25.32
CA VAL A 192 8.56 -0.48 -25.36
C VAL A 192 9.77 0.39 -25.69
N VAL A 193 10.92 0.19 -25.02
CA VAL A 193 12.14 0.99 -25.25
C VAL A 193 12.62 0.89 -26.71
N ASN A 194 12.53 -0.29 -27.32
CA ASN A 194 12.90 -0.48 -28.72
C ASN A 194 11.87 0.08 -29.73
N LYS A 195 10.62 0.34 -29.32
CA LYS A 195 9.56 0.87 -30.19
C LYS A 195 9.48 2.40 -30.20
N THR A 196 9.86 3.09 -29.13
CA THR A 196 9.83 4.57 -29.09
C THR A 196 10.89 5.24 -29.96
N GLN A 197 12.03 4.59 -30.25
CA GLN A 197 13.01 5.14 -31.21
C GLN A 197 12.57 4.95 -32.67
N ALA A 198 11.94 3.83 -33.02
CA ALA A 198 11.49 3.56 -34.40
C ALA A 198 10.23 4.37 -34.81
N ALA A 199 9.42 4.82 -33.84
CA ALA A 199 8.17 5.53 -34.12
C ALA A 199 8.34 7.03 -34.48
N ALA A 200 9.54 7.60 -34.32
CA ALA A 200 9.76 9.04 -34.45
C ALA A 200 9.78 9.56 -35.91
N GLU A 201 10.12 8.73 -36.90
CA GLU A 201 10.43 9.20 -38.26
C GLU A 201 9.29 9.12 -39.29
N GLN A 202 8.17 8.43 -38.98
CA GLN A 202 7.09 8.19 -39.97
C GLN A 202 5.77 8.93 -39.70
N ALA A 203 5.73 9.85 -38.73
CA ALA A 203 4.50 10.46 -38.22
C ALA A 203 3.99 11.72 -38.97
N GLN A 204 4.38 11.98 -40.24
CA GLN A 204 4.02 13.25 -40.93
C GLN A 204 3.14 13.15 -42.20
N VAL A 205 2.87 11.97 -42.78
CA VAL A 205 2.27 11.89 -44.14
C VAL A 205 0.81 11.40 -44.20
N GLN A 206 0.30 10.64 -43.22
CA GLN A 206 -0.99 9.90 -43.37
C GLN A 206 -2.19 10.41 -42.55
N VAL A 207 -2.15 11.63 -42.00
CA VAL A 207 -3.28 12.20 -41.22
C VAL A 207 -4.54 12.48 -42.07
N LYS A 208 -4.43 12.54 -43.41
CA LYS A 208 -5.48 13.06 -44.31
C LYS A 208 -6.54 12.05 -44.81
N LYS A 209 -6.67 10.85 -44.21
CA LYS A 209 -7.58 9.80 -44.76
C LYS A 209 -8.47 9.00 -43.80
N ILE A 210 -8.56 9.35 -42.51
CA ILE A 210 -9.55 8.76 -41.56
C ILE A 210 -10.73 9.73 -41.31
N ALA A 211 -11.09 10.51 -42.33
CA ALA A 211 -12.31 11.31 -42.39
C ALA A 211 -13.31 10.64 -43.35
N GLY A 212 -13.87 9.50 -42.97
CA GLY A 212 -14.90 8.82 -43.75
C GLY A 212 -15.15 7.35 -43.38
N LYS A 213 -16.44 6.97 -43.31
CA LYS A 213 -16.96 5.59 -43.22
C LYS A 213 -16.59 4.76 -41.96
N ALA A 214 -17.25 5.06 -40.84
CA ALA A 214 -17.46 4.11 -39.73
C ALA A 214 -18.91 4.13 -39.19
N ARG A 215 -19.89 4.60 -39.98
CA ARG A 215 -21.28 4.89 -39.55
C ARG A 215 -22.30 3.78 -39.90
N SER A 216 -21.88 2.52 -40.05
CA SER A 216 -22.75 1.47 -40.62
C SER A 216 -22.54 0.03 -40.13
N GLN A 217 -21.95 -0.18 -38.93
CA GLN A 217 -21.82 -1.54 -38.35
C GLN A 217 -22.35 -1.69 -36.90
N TRP A 218 -22.77 -0.60 -36.24
CA TRP A 218 -23.53 -0.65 -34.97
C TRP A 218 -25.01 -1.06 -35.18
N GLY A 219 -25.26 -2.04 -36.05
CA GLY A 219 -26.60 -2.39 -36.56
C GLY A 219 -27.13 -3.76 -36.16
N GLN A 220 -26.37 -4.60 -35.45
CA GLN A 220 -26.76 -5.98 -35.14
C GLN A 220 -26.62 -6.42 -33.66
N VAL A 221 -26.00 -5.61 -32.78
CA VAL A 221 -25.89 -5.92 -31.33
C VAL A 221 -27.00 -5.24 -30.52
N LEU A 222 -28.24 -5.26 -31.05
CA LEU A 222 -29.45 -4.76 -30.38
C LEU A 222 -30.59 -5.80 -30.44
N GLY A 223 -30.23 -7.09 -30.33
CA GLY A 223 -31.15 -8.21 -30.50
C GLY A 223 -31.80 -8.77 -29.23
N GLN A 224 -31.27 -8.52 -28.01
CA GLN A 224 -31.60 -9.42 -26.88
C GLN A 224 -31.64 -8.84 -25.45
N VAL A 225 -31.98 -7.55 -25.27
CA VAL A 225 -32.38 -7.02 -23.95
C VAL A 225 -33.76 -6.34 -24.05
N LYS A 226 -34.84 -7.15 -24.04
CA LYS A 226 -36.22 -6.63 -24.10
C LYS A 226 -37.27 -7.53 -23.44
N ARG A 227 -37.13 -7.79 -22.14
CA ARG A 227 -38.21 -8.14 -21.18
C ARG A 227 -37.61 -8.04 -19.77
N GLN A 228 -38.37 -7.43 -18.84
CA GLN A 228 -37.87 -6.85 -17.58
C GLN A 228 -36.91 -5.65 -17.84
N THR A 229 -36.98 -4.53 -17.11
CA THR A 229 -37.91 -4.09 -16.06
C THR A 229 -38.71 -2.84 -16.47
N LYS A 230 -40.03 -2.83 -16.23
CA LYS A 230 -40.87 -1.62 -16.31
C LYS A 230 -40.82 -0.90 -14.95
N GLN A 231 -39.86 -0.01 -14.69
CA GLN A 231 -40.02 0.93 -13.55
C GLN A 231 -39.17 2.21 -13.54
N ILE A 232 -38.15 2.36 -14.39
CA ILE A 232 -37.34 3.60 -14.44
C ILE A 232 -37.90 4.54 -15.53
N ARG A 233 -38.94 5.33 -15.20
CA ARG A 233 -39.45 6.39 -16.11
C ARG A 233 -40.20 7.56 -15.45
N THR A 234 -39.81 7.98 -14.23
CA THR A 234 -40.56 9.05 -13.52
C THR A 234 -39.70 9.99 -12.66
N GLN A 235 -38.35 9.92 -12.71
CA GLN A 235 -37.46 10.77 -11.90
C GLN A 235 -36.16 11.19 -12.63
N ILE A 236 -36.17 11.26 -13.97
CA ILE A 236 -35.01 11.73 -14.77
C ILE A 236 -35.48 12.73 -15.82
N ASN A 237 -36.09 13.83 -15.37
CA ASN A 237 -36.54 14.91 -16.26
C ASN A 237 -36.40 16.32 -15.66
N ASP A 238 -36.30 16.46 -14.33
CA ASP A 238 -36.39 17.77 -13.65
C ASP A 238 -35.03 18.40 -13.27
N HIS A 239 -33.92 17.69 -13.48
CA HIS A 239 -32.55 18.17 -13.22
C HIS A 239 -31.72 18.45 -14.49
N ALA A 240 -32.32 18.37 -15.68
CA ALA A 240 -31.64 18.61 -16.95
C ALA A 240 -31.76 20.05 -17.49
N ALA A 241 -32.61 20.89 -16.88
CA ALA A 241 -32.86 22.26 -17.32
C ALA A 241 -31.98 23.32 -16.62
N ASP A 242 -31.74 23.18 -15.31
CA ASP A 242 -31.07 24.19 -14.47
C ASP A 242 -29.60 24.43 -14.82
N LEU A 243 -28.95 23.46 -15.47
CA LEU A 243 -27.55 23.56 -15.90
C LEU A 243 -27.34 24.31 -17.22
N ALA A 244 -28.40 24.68 -17.94
CA ALA A 244 -28.29 25.44 -19.19
C ALA A 244 -28.13 26.95 -18.94
N ASP A 245 -28.99 27.55 -18.11
CA ASP A 245 -29.02 29.01 -17.91
C ASP A 245 -27.81 29.53 -17.12
N ARG A 246 -27.27 28.72 -16.18
CA ARG A 246 -26.14 29.11 -15.32
C ARG A 246 -24.80 29.28 -16.03
N VAL A 247 -24.70 28.96 -17.33
CA VAL A 247 -23.49 29.15 -18.14
C VAL A 247 -23.54 30.47 -18.94
N GLN A 248 -24.70 31.13 -19.02
CA GLN A 248 -24.92 32.26 -19.94
C GLN A 248 -25.03 33.63 -19.26
N SER A 249 -25.05 33.69 -17.92
CA SER A 249 -25.16 34.94 -17.14
C SER A 249 -23.83 35.57 -16.69
N GLU A 250 -22.67 35.02 -17.06
CA GLU A 250 -21.35 35.46 -16.55
C GLU A 250 -20.62 36.45 -17.49
N LYS A 251 -21.37 37.21 -18.30
CA LYS A 251 -20.86 38.36 -19.08
C LYS A 251 -21.88 39.50 -19.12
N ALA A 252 -21.41 40.69 -18.74
CA ALA A 252 -22.17 41.95 -18.49
C ALA A 252 -22.93 41.95 -17.15
N ASP A 253 -22.87 43.01 -16.33
CA ASP A 253 -21.98 44.20 -16.35
C ASP A 253 -21.73 44.68 -14.90
N SER A 254 -20.70 45.49 -14.74
CA SER A 254 -20.38 46.30 -13.57
C SER A 254 -21.50 47.27 -13.17
N THR A 255 -21.59 47.61 -11.87
CA THR A 255 -21.65 49.01 -11.35
C THR A 255 -22.12 49.10 -9.87
N ARG A 256 -21.25 49.64 -9.00
CA ARG A 256 -21.48 50.28 -7.67
C ARG A 256 -22.03 49.46 -6.49
N ILE A 257 -21.31 49.60 -5.37
CA ILE A 257 -21.73 49.41 -3.96
C ILE A 257 -22.51 50.67 -3.52
N PRO A 258 -23.54 50.62 -2.64
CA PRO A 258 -23.30 50.60 -1.19
C PRO A 258 -24.38 49.88 -0.31
N GLY A 259 -24.07 49.62 0.97
CA GLY A 259 -25.09 49.64 2.06
C GLY A 259 -25.10 48.49 3.08
N THR A 260 -25.11 48.86 4.37
CA THR A 260 -25.54 48.10 5.57
C THR A 260 -25.00 46.67 5.75
N THR A 261 -23.97 46.45 6.59
CA THR A 261 -24.00 46.41 8.08
C THR A 261 -24.55 45.09 8.63
N ILE A 262 -23.66 44.32 9.25
CA ILE A 262 -23.94 43.41 10.37
C ILE A 262 -22.84 43.66 11.39
N ASP A 263 -23.22 44.06 12.59
CA ASP A 263 -22.32 44.37 13.70
C ASP A 263 -21.79 43.10 14.37
N VAL A 264 -20.58 43.19 14.94
CA VAL A 264 -20.04 42.19 15.88
C VAL A 264 -19.45 42.97 17.06
N ASP A 265 -20.07 42.84 18.23
CA ASP A 265 -19.66 43.55 19.45
C ASP A 265 -18.23 43.19 19.88
N SER A 266 -17.59 44.11 20.60
CA SER A 266 -16.20 43.99 21.04
C SER A 266 -16.03 44.47 22.49
N GLU A 267 -15.88 43.53 23.42
CA GLU A 267 -15.28 43.70 24.75
C GLU A 267 -14.31 42.50 24.90
N GLU A 268 -12.97 42.60 24.97
CA GLU A 268 -12.01 43.54 25.57
C GLU A 268 -11.73 43.28 27.07
N VAL A 269 -10.64 43.86 27.61
CA VAL A 269 -9.99 43.59 28.91
C VAL A 269 -9.14 42.29 28.95
N TRP A 270 -7.99 42.18 29.63
CA TRP A 270 -6.70 42.92 29.75
C TRP A 270 -5.91 42.27 30.93
N PRO A 271 -4.60 42.51 31.18
CA PRO A 271 -3.59 43.30 30.45
C PRO A 271 -2.63 42.34 29.67
N GLU A 272 -1.28 42.29 29.67
CA GLU A 272 -0.17 43.02 30.34
C GLU A 272 1.15 42.84 29.51
N GLU A 273 2.32 43.21 30.06
CA GLU A 273 3.56 43.58 29.32
C GLU A 273 4.72 42.56 29.43
N PRO A 274 5.80 42.76 28.63
CA PRO A 274 7.07 43.07 29.31
C PRO A 274 7.76 44.35 28.79
N ASP A 275 8.17 45.20 29.73
CA ASP A 275 8.94 46.43 29.45
C ASP A 275 10.42 46.14 29.08
N SER A 276 11.06 47.08 28.40
CA SER A 276 12.49 47.07 28.06
C SER A 276 13.33 47.78 29.14
N PRO A 277 14.67 47.74 29.09
CA PRO A 277 15.35 48.75 28.25
C PRO A 277 16.64 48.29 27.56
N VAL A 278 16.99 49.05 26.52
CA VAL A 278 18.27 49.07 25.82
C VAL A 278 19.34 49.80 26.66
N GLN A 279 20.60 49.33 26.67
CA GLN A 279 21.76 50.18 26.32
C GLN A 279 23.08 49.40 26.12
N PRO A 280 24.03 49.91 25.30
CA PRO A 280 25.29 49.25 24.97
C PRO A 280 26.53 49.90 25.61
N SER A 281 27.68 49.22 25.54
CA SER A 281 29.01 49.84 25.61
C SER A 281 30.05 48.99 24.88
N GLU A 282 30.93 49.62 24.12
CA GLU A 282 32.07 48.97 23.47
C GLU A 282 33.24 48.73 24.45
N SER A 283 34.06 47.72 24.12
CA SER A 283 35.53 47.62 24.17
C SER A 283 36.36 48.73 24.88
N PRO A 284 37.52 48.40 25.50
CA PRO A 284 38.41 47.30 25.12
C PRO A 284 38.79 46.28 26.20
#